data_AF-A0A434RII3-F1
#
_entry.id   AF-A0A434RII3-F1
#
_cell.length_a   1.000
_cell.length_b   1.000
_cell.length_c   1.000
_cell.angle_alpha   90.00
_cell.angle_beta   90.00
_cell.angle_gamma   90.00
#
_symmetry.space_group_name_H-M   'P 1'
#
loop_
_entity.id
_entity.type
_entity.pdbx_description
1 polymer ?
#
loop_
_entity_poly.entity_id
_entity_poly.type
_entity_poly.pdbx_seq_one_letter_code
_entity_poly.pdbx_strand_id
1 'polypeptide(L)'
;MTSDAKQLRQQSYISKLTLTNFRNYAGLSLDLGPGAVVLSGDNGAGKTNLLEAVSLLTPGRGLRRAPYADVAREGGDGGFALHARIEGPEGQVEIGTGIAGGDGAAEGGRRVRINGAPAKSAEDMLEWLRVVWLTPAMDGLFPGPAADRRRFLDRLVLAIDPGHGQRALDYEKAMRGRNRLLTEGSRDTGWFDAIEMQMAETGVAIAAARAELVRLLAAMIDKLPGSGPFPQADIRLAGELESEIAVTPAVDVEERFRAILANG
;
A
#
# COMPACT_ATOMS: atom_id res chain seq x y z
N MET A 1 -31.64 -11.35 15.23
CA MET A 1 -30.46 -11.38 14.34
C MET A 1 -29.51 -10.30 14.82
N THR A 2 -28.35 -10.67 15.35
CA THR A 2 -27.40 -9.78 16.04
C THR A 2 -26.77 -8.75 15.08
N SER A 3 -26.45 -7.57 15.61
CA SER A 3 -25.76 -6.46 14.93
C SER A 3 -24.53 -6.93 14.13
N ASP A 4 -23.77 -7.86 14.69
CA ASP A 4 -22.55 -8.43 14.09
C ASP A 4 -22.79 -9.14 12.75
N ALA A 5 -23.89 -9.88 12.61
CA ALA A 5 -24.21 -10.60 11.38
C ALA A 5 -24.62 -9.65 10.24
N LYS A 6 -25.13 -8.46 10.57
CA LYS A 6 -25.49 -7.42 9.59
C LYS A 6 -24.27 -6.60 9.19
N GLN A 7 -23.33 -6.39 10.11
CA GLN A 7 -22.07 -5.68 9.90
C GLN A 7 -21.07 -6.51 9.08
N LEU A 8 -21.00 -7.83 9.30
CA LEU A 8 -20.20 -8.76 8.48
C LEU A 8 -20.66 -8.85 7.02
N ARG A 9 -21.96 -8.63 6.75
CA ARG A 9 -22.51 -8.57 5.37
C ARG A 9 -22.15 -7.29 4.61
N GLN A 10 -21.56 -6.30 5.28
CA GLN A 10 -21.14 -5.03 4.69
C GLN A 10 -19.62 -4.91 4.55
N GLN A 11 -18.86 -5.96 4.86
CA GLN A 11 -17.41 -5.95 4.77
C GLN A 11 -16.93 -6.77 3.58
N SER A 12 -15.94 -6.24 2.86
CA SER A 12 -15.30 -7.00 1.79
C SER A 12 -14.53 -8.19 2.36
N TYR A 13 -14.67 -9.37 1.75
CA TYR A 13 -13.88 -10.55 2.10
C TYR A 13 -13.48 -11.34 0.85
N ILE A 14 -12.34 -12.02 0.93
CA ILE A 14 -11.90 -12.94 -0.13
C ILE A 14 -12.74 -14.21 0.02
N SER A 15 -13.61 -14.52 -0.94
CA SER A 15 -14.42 -15.75 -0.96
C SER A 15 -13.70 -16.92 -1.62
N LYS A 16 -12.72 -16.63 -2.48
CA LYS A 16 -11.86 -17.66 -3.07
C LYS A 16 -10.45 -17.12 -3.32
N LEU A 17 -9.45 -17.95 -3.06
CA LEU A 17 -8.05 -17.67 -3.38
C LEU A 17 -7.44 -18.85 -4.13
N THR A 18 -6.87 -18.58 -5.31
CA THR A 18 -6.18 -19.55 -6.15
C THR A 18 -4.76 -19.10 -6.43
N LEU A 19 -3.79 -20.00 -6.22
CA LEU A 19 -2.37 -19.77 -6.47
C LEU A 19 -1.86 -20.76 -7.51
N THR A 20 -0.92 -20.32 -8.35
CA THR A 20 -0.20 -21.15 -9.31
C THR A 20 1.26 -20.74 -9.31
N ASN A 21 2.16 -21.73 -9.17
CA ASN A 21 3.62 -21.54 -9.12
C ASN A 21 4.06 -20.40 -8.16
N PHE A 22 3.47 -20.34 -6.97
CA PHE A 22 3.71 -19.27 -5.99
C PHE A 22 4.53 -19.79 -4.81
N ARG A 23 5.77 -19.31 -4.62
CA ARG A 23 6.67 -19.76 -3.53
C ARG A 23 6.74 -21.29 -3.46
N ASN A 24 6.31 -21.91 -2.37
CA ASN A 24 6.30 -23.36 -2.23
C ASN A 24 5.03 -24.04 -2.80
N TYR A 25 4.04 -23.27 -3.27
CA TYR A 25 2.80 -23.79 -3.85
C TYR A 25 2.92 -23.99 -5.36
N ALA A 26 2.88 -25.25 -5.82
CA ALA A 26 2.68 -25.54 -7.25
C ALA A 26 1.26 -25.12 -7.69
N GLY A 27 0.27 -25.47 -6.87
CA GLY A 27 -1.11 -25.01 -7.00
C GLY A 27 -1.79 -24.99 -5.63
N LEU A 28 -2.74 -24.07 -5.45
CA LEU A 28 -3.62 -24.00 -4.29
C LEU A 28 -4.98 -23.46 -4.76
N SER A 29 -6.07 -24.02 -4.26
CA SER A 29 -7.40 -23.42 -4.37
C SER A 29 -8.08 -23.51 -3.02
N LEU A 30 -8.49 -22.37 -2.47
CA LEU A 30 -9.08 -22.25 -1.15
C LEU A 30 -10.37 -21.45 -1.25
N ASP A 31 -11.48 -22.05 -0.84
CA ASP A 31 -12.75 -21.35 -0.65
C ASP A 31 -12.83 -20.87 0.81
N LEU A 32 -13.28 -19.62 1.00
CA LEU A 32 -13.24 -18.90 2.26
C LEU A 32 -14.62 -18.30 2.58
N GLY A 33 -14.95 -18.28 3.87
CA GLY A 33 -16.13 -17.59 4.39
C GLY A 33 -15.80 -16.21 4.94
N PRO A 34 -16.81 -15.36 5.20
CA PRO A 34 -16.61 -14.11 5.90
C PRO A 34 -16.14 -14.35 7.35
N GLY A 35 -15.38 -13.41 7.90
CA GLY A 35 -14.89 -13.44 9.28
C GLY A 35 -13.42 -13.87 9.41
N ALA A 36 -13.04 -14.30 10.62
CA ALA A 36 -11.66 -14.65 10.93
C ALA A 36 -11.27 -16.00 10.33
N VAL A 37 -10.12 -16.04 9.66
CA VAL A 37 -9.53 -17.26 9.09
C VAL A 37 -8.22 -17.54 9.81
N VAL A 38 -8.08 -18.75 10.37
CA VAL A 38 -6.87 -19.19 11.07
C VAL A 38 -6.12 -20.21 10.22
N LEU A 39 -4.87 -19.89 9.88
CA LEU A 39 -3.96 -20.81 9.19
C LEU A 39 -3.09 -21.53 10.22
N SER A 40 -3.29 -22.83 10.39
CA SER A 40 -2.52 -23.68 11.31
C SER A 40 -1.74 -24.77 10.59
N GLY A 41 -0.66 -25.23 11.20
CA GLY A 41 0.21 -26.30 10.67
C GLY A 41 1.66 -26.05 11.02
N ASP A 42 2.55 -26.96 10.61
CA ASP A 42 3.96 -26.92 10.97
C ASP A 42 4.70 -25.70 10.40
N ASN A 43 5.84 -25.37 11.02
CA ASN A 43 6.74 -24.36 10.47
C ASN A 43 7.27 -24.82 9.12
N GLY A 44 7.29 -23.90 8.14
CA GLY A 44 7.64 -24.23 6.76
C GLY A 44 6.48 -24.72 5.88
N ALA A 45 5.29 -24.98 6.43
CA ALA A 45 4.12 -25.44 5.65
C ALA A 45 3.56 -24.42 4.62
N GLY A 46 4.15 -23.22 4.51
CA GLY A 46 3.72 -22.19 3.56
C GLY A 46 2.73 -21.16 4.11
N LYS A 47 2.35 -21.22 5.39
CA LYS A 47 1.40 -20.26 6.01
C LYS A 47 1.75 -18.79 5.71
N THR A 48 3.00 -18.39 5.91
CA THR A 48 3.47 -17.03 5.62
C THR A 48 3.52 -16.73 4.12
N ASN A 49 3.73 -17.74 3.27
CA ASN A 49 3.66 -17.57 1.82
C ASN A 49 2.21 -17.32 1.39
N LEU A 50 1.22 -17.97 2.03
CA LEU A 50 -0.20 -17.68 1.78
C LEU A 50 -0.57 -16.25 2.19
N LEU A 51 -0.08 -15.77 3.34
CA LEU A 51 -0.23 -14.37 3.75
C LEU A 51 0.49 -13.39 2.79
N GLU A 52 1.66 -13.78 2.28
CA GLU A 52 2.36 -13.01 1.25
C GLU A 52 1.53 -12.92 -0.03
N ALA A 53 0.86 -14.00 -0.43
CA ALA A 53 -0.07 -14.02 -1.55
C ALA A 53 -1.20 -13.00 -1.38
N VAL A 54 -1.85 -12.99 -0.22
CA VAL A 54 -2.90 -12.00 0.12
C VAL A 54 -2.35 -10.57 0.11
N SER A 55 -1.12 -10.36 0.59
CA SER A 55 -0.47 -9.04 0.57
C SER A 55 -0.16 -8.52 -0.84
N LEU A 56 -0.24 -9.38 -1.87
CA LEU A 56 -0.12 -8.98 -3.27
C LEU A 56 -1.47 -8.60 -3.89
N LEU A 57 -2.61 -8.70 -3.20
CA LEU A 57 -3.90 -8.20 -3.70
C LEU A 57 -4.06 -6.67 -3.51
N THR A 58 -2.96 -5.95 -3.32
CA THR A 58 -2.88 -4.50 -3.21
C THR A 58 -1.64 -4.00 -3.95
N PRO A 59 -1.54 -2.70 -4.32
CA PRO A 59 -0.35 -2.16 -4.96
C PRO A 59 0.93 -2.35 -4.15
N GLY A 60 2.06 -2.39 -4.87
CA GLY A 60 3.38 -2.58 -4.28
C GLY A 60 3.84 -4.03 -4.22
N ARG A 61 4.94 -4.27 -3.51
CA ARG A 61 5.68 -5.56 -3.50
C ARG A 61 5.23 -6.54 -2.40
N GLY A 62 4.07 -6.31 -1.81
CA GLY A 62 3.54 -7.13 -0.72
C GLY A 62 4.39 -7.12 0.55
N LEU A 63 4.20 -8.15 1.37
CA LEU A 63 4.69 -8.28 2.73
C LEU A 63 6.22 -8.28 2.82
N ARG A 64 6.89 -9.13 2.03
CA ARG A 64 8.36 -9.30 2.09
C ARG A 64 9.11 -8.35 1.17
N ARG A 65 8.41 -7.67 0.27
CA ARG A 65 8.97 -6.75 -0.73
C ARG A 65 10.01 -7.37 -1.67
N ALA A 66 9.99 -8.69 -1.82
CA ALA A 66 10.87 -9.39 -2.73
C ALA A 66 10.65 -8.92 -4.19
N PRO A 67 11.68 -8.96 -5.03
CA PRO A 67 11.50 -8.95 -6.48
C PRO A 67 10.44 -9.97 -6.89
N TYR A 68 9.57 -9.63 -7.84
CA TYR A 68 8.49 -10.55 -8.26
C TYR A 68 9.03 -11.87 -8.83
N ALA A 69 10.20 -11.85 -9.47
CA ALA A 69 10.86 -13.07 -9.96
C ALA A 69 11.13 -14.06 -8.81
N ASP A 70 11.51 -13.57 -7.63
CA ASP A 70 11.80 -14.40 -6.45
C ASP A 70 10.52 -14.94 -5.78
N VAL A 71 9.35 -14.42 -6.16
CA VAL A 71 8.04 -14.91 -5.68
C VAL A 71 7.61 -16.16 -6.43
N ALA A 72 8.06 -16.34 -7.67
CA ALA A 72 7.81 -17.54 -8.45
C ALA A 72 8.36 -18.78 -7.73
N ARG A 73 7.68 -19.90 -7.93
CA ARG A 73 8.07 -21.17 -7.33
C ARG A 73 9.39 -21.68 -7.93
N GLU A 74 10.28 -22.15 -7.06
CA GLU A 74 11.50 -22.85 -7.48
C GLU A 74 11.16 -24.10 -8.29
N GLY A 75 11.87 -24.29 -9.41
CA GLY A 75 11.57 -25.36 -10.37
C GLY A 75 10.31 -25.14 -11.22
N GLY A 76 9.70 -23.94 -11.15
CA GLY A 76 8.70 -23.48 -12.10
C GLY A 76 9.31 -22.85 -13.36
N ASP A 77 8.46 -22.27 -14.20
CA ASP A 77 8.82 -21.56 -15.43
C ASP A 77 9.26 -20.10 -15.20
N GLY A 78 9.45 -19.70 -13.94
CA GLY A 78 9.74 -18.31 -13.55
C GLY A 78 8.49 -17.42 -13.45
N GLY A 79 7.30 -17.96 -13.74
CA GLY A 79 6.01 -17.28 -13.61
C GLY A 79 5.29 -17.60 -12.31
N PHE A 80 4.34 -16.75 -11.94
CA PHE A 80 3.32 -17.09 -10.94
C PHE A 80 2.01 -16.38 -11.25
N ALA A 81 0.91 -16.98 -10.80
CA ALA A 81 -0.41 -16.36 -10.87
C ALA A 81 -1.14 -16.48 -9.53
N LEU A 82 -1.84 -15.41 -9.19
CA LEU A 82 -2.74 -15.32 -8.07
C LEU A 82 -4.09 -14.83 -8.58
N HIS A 83 -5.16 -15.52 -8.20
CA HIS A 83 -6.53 -15.10 -8.48
C HIS A 83 -7.30 -15.08 -7.17
N ALA A 84 -8.05 -14.01 -6.94
CA ALA A 84 -8.94 -13.89 -5.80
C ALA A 84 -10.32 -13.45 -6.27
N ARG A 85 -11.34 -14.11 -5.71
CA ARG A 85 -12.72 -13.61 -5.75
C ARG A 85 -12.99 -12.88 -4.45
N ILE A 86 -13.49 -11.66 -4.56
CA ILE A 86 -13.81 -10.79 -3.43
C ILE A 86 -15.30 -10.51 -3.49
N GLU A 87 -15.98 -10.74 -2.37
CA GLU A 87 -17.35 -10.26 -2.14
C GLU A 87 -17.25 -8.94 -1.38
N GLY A 88 -18.08 -7.96 -1.71
CA GLY A 88 -18.12 -6.68 -0.99
C GLY A 88 -19.41 -5.91 -1.23
N PRO A 89 -19.55 -4.70 -0.65
CA PRO A 89 -20.76 -3.87 -0.76
C PRO A 89 -21.12 -3.50 -2.20
N GLU A 90 -20.11 -3.30 -3.04
CA GLU A 90 -20.24 -2.96 -4.47
C GLU A 90 -20.46 -4.19 -5.36
N GLY A 91 -20.61 -5.38 -4.75
CA GLY A 91 -20.78 -6.66 -5.45
C GLY A 91 -19.51 -7.50 -5.49
N GLN A 92 -19.57 -8.56 -6.31
CA GLN A 92 -18.47 -9.51 -6.50
C GLN A 92 -17.47 -8.97 -7.53
N VAL A 93 -16.18 -9.12 -7.25
CA VAL A 93 -15.09 -8.84 -8.20
C VAL A 93 -14.06 -9.95 -8.20
N GLU A 94 -13.45 -10.19 -9.37
CA GLU A 94 -12.33 -11.10 -9.51
C GLU A 94 -11.05 -10.34 -9.83
N ILE A 95 -10.02 -10.50 -8.99
CA ILE A 95 -8.69 -9.90 -9.17
C ILE A 95 -7.69 -10.98 -9.50
N GLY A 96 -7.05 -10.87 -10.67
CA GLY A 96 -5.90 -11.68 -11.06
C GLY A 96 -4.62 -10.85 -11.01
N THR A 97 -3.54 -11.38 -10.45
CA THR A 97 -2.22 -10.73 -10.47
C THR A 97 -1.09 -11.73 -10.58
N GLY A 98 -0.02 -11.39 -11.30
CA GLY A 98 1.09 -12.31 -11.49
C GLY A 98 2.18 -11.78 -12.41
N ILE A 99 3.17 -12.63 -12.68
CA ILE A 99 4.17 -12.42 -13.73
C ILE A 99 4.14 -13.61 -14.68
N ALA A 100 4.39 -13.37 -15.96
CA ALA A 100 4.50 -14.44 -16.94
C ALA A 100 5.84 -15.19 -16.79
N GLY A 101 5.80 -16.50 -16.98
CA GLY A 101 6.98 -17.37 -17.07
C GLY A 101 7.34 -17.73 -18.51
N GLY A 102 8.42 -18.49 -18.67
CA GLY A 102 8.90 -19.00 -19.95
C GLY A 102 9.18 -17.89 -20.97
N ASP A 103 8.74 -18.09 -22.21
CA ASP A 103 8.91 -17.13 -23.31
C ASP A 103 8.24 -15.77 -23.03
N GLY A 104 7.22 -15.75 -22.16
CA GLY A 104 6.54 -14.53 -21.72
C GLY A 104 7.29 -13.75 -20.62
N ALA A 105 8.37 -14.30 -20.05
CA ALA A 105 9.14 -13.62 -19.01
C ALA A 105 9.82 -12.32 -19.53
N ALA A 106 10.16 -12.29 -20.82
CA ALA A 106 10.76 -11.13 -21.49
C ALA A 106 9.81 -9.91 -21.56
N GLU A 107 8.49 -10.12 -21.47
CA GLU A 107 7.48 -9.05 -21.52
C GLU A 107 7.37 -8.27 -20.18
N GLY A 108 8.14 -8.65 -19.15
CA GLY A 108 8.52 -7.80 -18.02
C GLY A 108 7.42 -7.24 -17.12
N GLY A 109 7.37 -7.71 -15.88
CA GLY A 109 6.69 -7.02 -14.78
C GLY A 109 5.34 -7.60 -14.36
N ARG A 110 4.79 -7.02 -13.29
CA ARG A 110 3.56 -7.47 -12.66
C ARG A 110 2.35 -7.08 -13.52
N ARG A 111 1.54 -8.07 -13.88
CA ARG A 111 0.26 -7.91 -14.58
C ARG A 111 -0.87 -7.98 -13.57
N VAL A 112 -1.89 -7.15 -13.78
CA VAL A 112 -3.13 -7.15 -12.98
C VAL A 112 -4.32 -7.24 -13.94
N ARG A 113 -5.31 -8.04 -13.57
CA ARG A 113 -6.59 -8.16 -14.26
C ARG A 113 -7.73 -8.01 -13.27
N ILE A 114 -8.77 -7.30 -13.65
CA ILE A 114 -10.00 -7.11 -12.87
C ILE A 114 -11.16 -7.60 -13.73
N ASN A 115 -11.93 -8.56 -13.24
CA ASN A 115 -13.00 -9.24 -13.98
C ASN A 115 -12.55 -9.75 -15.36
N GLY A 116 -11.32 -10.29 -15.41
CA GLY A 116 -10.71 -10.83 -16.63
C GLY A 116 -10.07 -9.78 -17.56
N ALA A 117 -10.41 -8.50 -17.44
CA ALA A 117 -9.84 -7.42 -18.24
C ALA A 117 -8.48 -6.94 -17.67
N PRO A 118 -7.48 -6.61 -18.50
CA PRO A 118 -6.24 -5.98 -18.02
C PRO A 118 -6.54 -4.65 -17.30
N ALA A 119 -6.01 -4.49 -16.09
CA ALA A 119 -6.05 -3.23 -15.37
C ALA A 119 -5.03 -2.23 -15.96
N LYS A 120 -5.31 -0.93 -15.88
CA LYS A 120 -4.38 0.12 -16.34
C LYS A 120 -3.20 0.23 -15.39
N SER A 121 -3.47 0.06 -14.10
CA SER A 121 -2.48 0.15 -13.05
C SER A 121 -2.76 -0.90 -11.96
N ALA A 122 -1.77 -1.11 -11.09
CA ALA A 122 -2.01 -1.89 -9.88
C ALA A 122 -2.99 -1.17 -8.93
N GLU A 123 -3.05 0.16 -8.97
CA GLU A 123 -3.88 0.98 -8.08
C GLU A 123 -5.38 0.75 -8.29
N ASP A 124 -5.78 0.31 -9.48
CA ASP A 124 -7.15 -0.07 -9.80
C ASP A 124 -7.68 -1.16 -8.83
N MET A 125 -6.81 -1.95 -8.18
CA MET A 125 -7.22 -2.92 -7.14
C MET A 125 -7.76 -2.25 -5.87
N LEU A 126 -7.31 -1.03 -5.53
CA LEU A 126 -7.66 -0.32 -4.30
C LEU A 126 -9.12 0.12 -4.26
N GLU A 127 -9.82 0.11 -5.40
CA GLU A 127 -11.27 0.27 -5.46
C GLU A 127 -12.00 -0.88 -4.73
N TRP A 128 -11.42 -2.08 -4.77
CA TRP A 128 -12.07 -3.32 -4.37
C TRP A 128 -11.56 -3.90 -3.06
N LEU A 129 -10.24 -3.83 -2.83
CA LEU A 129 -9.61 -4.41 -1.66
C LEU A 129 -8.44 -3.55 -1.17
N ARG A 130 -8.42 -3.30 0.13
CA ARG A 130 -7.36 -2.56 0.82
C ARG A 130 -6.85 -3.45 1.95
N VAL A 131 -5.58 -3.85 1.87
CA VAL A 131 -5.00 -4.83 2.80
C VAL A 131 -3.97 -4.15 3.69
N VAL A 132 -4.17 -4.28 5.00
CA VAL A 132 -3.20 -3.93 6.03
C VAL A 132 -2.75 -5.22 6.70
N TRP A 133 -1.49 -5.26 7.13
CA TRP A 133 -0.94 -6.43 7.82
C TRP A 133 -0.04 -6.00 8.97
N LEU A 134 -0.03 -6.85 10.00
CA LEU A 134 0.88 -6.80 11.13
C LEU A 134 1.61 -8.13 11.19
N THR A 135 2.93 -8.09 11.29
CA THR A 135 3.76 -9.29 11.38
C THR A 135 4.80 -9.14 12.48
N PRO A 136 5.33 -10.25 13.04
CA PRO A 136 6.37 -10.17 14.07
C PRO A 136 7.61 -9.37 13.64
N ALA A 137 7.95 -9.38 12.35
CA ALA A 137 9.06 -8.60 11.82
C ALA A 137 8.84 -7.07 11.91
N MET A 138 7.60 -6.62 12.16
CA MET A 138 7.28 -5.20 12.33
C MET A 138 7.62 -4.66 13.71
N ASP A 139 8.08 -5.48 14.67
CA ASP A 139 8.62 -4.96 15.94
C ASP A 139 9.77 -3.97 15.69
N GLY A 140 10.52 -4.14 14.60
CA GLY A 140 11.56 -3.21 14.15
C GLY A 140 11.05 -1.84 13.69
N LEU A 141 9.74 -1.63 13.54
CA LEU A 141 9.14 -0.35 13.12
C LEU A 141 9.43 0.78 14.11
N PHE A 142 9.42 0.47 15.40
CA PHE A 142 9.62 1.43 16.48
C PHE A 142 11.10 1.83 16.66
N PRO A 143 12.06 0.89 16.80
CA PRO A 143 13.48 1.23 16.90
C PRO A 143 14.12 1.58 15.55
N GLY A 144 13.44 1.29 14.43
CA GLY A 144 13.99 1.46 13.09
C GLY A 144 14.00 2.91 12.57
N PRO A 145 14.49 3.10 11.34
CA PRO A 145 14.54 4.40 10.68
C PRO A 145 13.15 5.00 10.45
N ALA A 146 13.06 6.33 10.38
CA ALA A 146 11.82 7.04 10.09
C ALA A 146 11.20 6.65 8.73
N ALA A 147 12.00 6.18 7.77
CA ALA A 147 11.53 5.71 6.48
C ALA A 147 10.57 4.51 6.59
N ASP A 148 10.78 3.61 7.55
CA ASP A 148 9.90 2.45 7.73
C ASP A 148 8.57 2.83 8.38
N ARG A 149 8.60 3.78 9.33
CA ARG A 149 7.39 4.40 9.88
C ARG A 149 6.57 5.13 8.83
N ARG A 150 7.21 5.91 7.95
CA ARG A 150 6.52 6.59 6.83
C ARG A 150 5.86 5.59 5.89
N ARG A 151 6.57 4.52 5.50
CA ARG A 151 6.00 3.47 4.63
C ARG A 151 4.83 2.74 5.28
N PHE A 152 4.91 2.48 6.57
CA PHE A 152 3.81 1.89 7.33
C PHE A 152 2.60 2.81 7.32
N LEU A 153 2.81 4.10 7.64
CA LEU A 153 1.76 5.12 7.61
C LEU A 153 1.15 5.27 6.20
N ASP A 154 1.98 5.37 5.17
CA ASP A 154 1.53 5.50 3.77
C ASP A 154 0.64 4.32 3.34
N ARG A 155 0.92 3.11 3.83
CA ARG A 155 0.05 1.95 3.59
C ARG A 155 -1.30 2.09 4.29
N LEU A 156 -1.31 2.61 5.52
CA LEU A 156 -2.56 2.88 6.22
C LEU A 156 -3.37 3.97 5.53
N VAL A 157 -2.72 4.97 4.92
CA VAL A 157 -3.41 6.07 4.22
C VAL A 157 -4.22 5.53 3.04
N LEU A 158 -3.78 4.44 2.38
CA LEU A 158 -4.54 3.79 1.30
C LEU A 158 -5.95 3.36 1.73
N ALA A 159 -6.20 3.20 3.04
CA ALA A 159 -7.53 2.90 3.58
C ALA A 159 -8.54 4.03 3.35
N ILE A 160 -8.08 5.29 3.35
CA ILE A 160 -8.92 6.49 3.22
C ILE A 160 -8.67 7.25 1.90
N ASP A 161 -7.50 7.09 1.30
CA ASP A 161 -7.10 7.76 0.07
C ASP A 161 -6.33 6.80 -0.87
N PRO A 162 -7.04 6.18 -1.82
CA PRO A 162 -6.44 5.28 -2.80
C PRO A 162 -5.36 5.94 -3.68
N GLY A 163 -5.44 7.25 -3.91
CA GLY A 163 -4.51 7.99 -4.77
C GLY A 163 -3.18 8.35 -4.10
N HIS A 164 -3.04 8.07 -2.80
CA HIS A 164 -1.83 8.37 -2.04
C HIS A 164 -0.57 7.69 -2.58
N GLY A 165 -0.71 6.45 -3.07
CA GLY A 165 0.39 5.68 -3.66
C GLY A 165 1.03 6.41 -4.84
N GLN A 166 0.21 6.85 -5.80
CA GLN A 166 0.66 7.57 -6.99
C GLN A 166 1.32 8.89 -6.62
N ARG A 167 0.71 9.69 -5.73
CA ARG A 167 1.29 10.96 -5.29
C ARG A 167 2.66 10.78 -4.63
N ALA A 168 2.84 9.73 -3.82
CA ALA A 168 4.14 9.40 -3.24
C ALA A 168 5.19 9.01 -4.29
N LEU A 169 4.79 8.26 -5.33
CA LEU A 169 5.69 7.92 -6.44
C LEU A 169 6.09 9.15 -7.27
N ASP A 170 5.12 10.04 -7.53
CA ASP A 170 5.33 11.28 -8.28
C ASP A 170 6.26 12.23 -7.53
N TYR A 171 6.07 12.41 -6.22
CA TYR A 171 6.97 13.17 -5.36
C TYR A 171 8.40 12.62 -5.40
N GLU A 172 8.57 11.30 -5.24
CA GLU A 172 9.88 10.65 -5.28
C GLU A 172 10.57 10.76 -6.65
N LYS A 173 9.78 10.76 -7.74
CA LYS A 173 10.28 10.95 -9.10
C LYS A 173 10.75 12.39 -9.31
N ALA A 174 9.96 13.36 -8.88
CA ALA A 174 10.28 14.79 -8.95
C ALA A 174 11.53 15.11 -8.11
N MET A 175 11.60 14.62 -6.87
CA MET A 175 12.78 14.77 -5.99
C MET A 175 14.06 14.21 -6.61
N ARG A 176 13.99 13.00 -7.21
CA ARG A 176 15.14 12.43 -7.94
C ARG A 176 15.52 13.24 -9.17
N GLY A 177 14.53 13.80 -9.88
CA GLY A 177 14.74 14.72 -10.99
C GLY A 177 15.49 15.98 -10.55
N ARG A 178 15.04 16.62 -9.47
CA ARG A 178 15.68 17.81 -8.88
C ARG A 178 17.13 17.53 -8.50
N ASN A 179 17.37 16.45 -7.75
CA ASN A 179 18.72 16.08 -7.31
C ASN A 179 19.67 15.82 -8.49
N ARG A 180 19.16 15.23 -9.58
CA ARG A 180 19.93 15.07 -10.81
C ARG A 180 20.33 16.41 -11.43
N LEU A 181 19.38 17.34 -11.60
CA LEU A 181 19.66 18.68 -12.14
C LEU A 181 20.70 19.43 -11.31
N LEU A 182 20.62 19.33 -9.98
CA LEU A 182 21.61 19.90 -9.07
C LEU A 182 22.99 19.27 -9.25
N THR A 183 23.05 17.94 -9.37
CA THR A 183 24.30 17.19 -9.52
C THR A 183 24.98 17.47 -10.86
N GLU A 184 24.20 17.68 -11.92
CA GLU A 184 24.66 18.02 -13.26
C GLU A 184 25.02 19.50 -13.42
N GLY A 185 24.80 20.33 -12.39
CA GLY A 185 25.04 21.78 -12.44
C GLY A 185 24.15 22.49 -13.45
N SER A 186 22.96 21.93 -13.74
CA SER A 186 22.00 22.53 -14.66
C SER A 186 21.59 23.91 -14.18
N ARG A 187 21.38 24.83 -15.13
CA ARG A 187 20.85 26.19 -14.89
C ARG A 187 19.49 26.39 -15.54
N ASP A 188 18.84 25.29 -15.91
CA ASP A 188 17.53 25.31 -16.53
C ASP A 188 16.45 25.60 -15.48
N THR A 189 16.18 26.89 -15.29
CA THR A 189 15.21 27.41 -14.32
C THR A 189 13.80 26.89 -14.58
N GLY A 190 13.39 26.74 -15.84
CA GLY A 190 12.07 26.22 -16.18
C GLY A 190 11.88 24.76 -15.76
N TRP A 191 12.93 23.94 -15.87
CA TRP A 191 12.88 22.57 -15.37
C TRP A 191 12.89 22.47 -13.85
N PHE A 192 13.65 23.32 -13.16
CA PHE A 192 13.56 23.42 -11.69
C PHE A 192 12.15 23.83 -11.27
N ASP A 193 11.60 24.89 -11.84
CA ASP A 193 10.26 25.40 -11.53
C ASP A 193 9.19 24.31 -11.68
N ALA A 194 9.21 23.58 -12.80
CA ALA A 194 8.23 22.51 -13.04
C ALA A 194 8.35 21.36 -12.04
N ILE A 195 9.58 20.93 -11.72
CA ILE A 195 9.83 19.85 -10.76
C ILE A 195 9.46 20.29 -9.34
N GLU A 196 9.81 21.51 -8.94
CA GLU A 196 9.57 22.03 -7.60
C GLU A 196 8.09 22.33 -7.38
N MET A 197 7.36 22.78 -8.40
CA MET A 197 5.90 22.85 -8.38
C MET A 197 5.27 21.48 -8.14
N GLN A 198 5.69 20.46 -8.90
CA GLN A 198 5.20 19.09 -8.72
C GLN A 198 5.54 18.55 -7.31
N MET A 199 6.74 18.82 -6.80
CA MET A 199 7.14 18.45 -5.44
C MET A 199 6.27 19.14 -4.39
N ALA A 200 5.96 20.43 -4.58
CA ALA A 200 5.15 21.19 -3.64
C ALA A 200 3.72 20.63 -3.55
N GLU A 201 3.05 20.50 -4.70
CA GLU A 201 1.68 19.97 -4.80
C GLU A 201 1.58 18.55 -4.21
N THR A 202 2.46 17.64 -4.66
CA THR A 202 2.42 16.25 -4.19
C THR A 202 2.84 16.13 -2.72
N GLY A 203 3.81 16.92 -2.26
CA GLY A 203 4.28 16.94 -0.87
C GLY A 203 3.20 17.41 0.10
N VAL A 204 2.50 18.49 -0.22
CA VAL A 204 1.38 19.01 0.57
C VAL A 204 0.22 18.01 0.60
N ALA A 205 -0.14 17.42 -0.54
CA ALA A 205 -1.19 16.40 -0.59
C ALA A 205 -0.85 15.15 0.24
N ILE A 206 0.41 14.69 0.23
CA ILE A 206 0.89 13.57 1.06
C ILE A 206 0.78 13.93 2.55
N ALA A 207 1.23 15.12 2.94
CA ALA A 207 1.19 15.59 4.33
C ALA A 207 -0.25 15.71 4.83
N ALA A 208 -1.16 16.26 4.02
CA ALA A 208 -2.58 16.37 4.34
C ALA A 208 -3.23 14.99 4.56
N ALA A 209 -3.00 14.02 3.66
CA ALA A 209 -3.56 12.69 3.76
C ALA A 209 -3.04 11.92 5.00
N ARG A 210 -1.76 12.08 5.33
CA ARG A 210 -1.16 11.53 6.55
C ARG A 210 -1.77 12.16 7.81
N ALA A 211 -1.92 13.49 7.83
CA ALA A 211 -2.52 14.22 8.94
C ALA A 211 -3.96 13.76 9.19
N GLU A 212 -4.76 13.61 8.14
CA GLU A 212 -6.13 13.13 8.26
C GLU A 212 -6.21 11.70 8.81
N LEU A 213 -5.37 10.79 8.30
CA LEU A 213 -5.29 9.43 8.84
C LEU A 213 -4.96 9.43 10.34
N VAL A 214 -3.94 10.20 10.75
CA VAL A 214 -3.53 10.23 12.17
C VAL A 214 -4.62 10.85 13.04
N ARG A 215 -5.32 11.88 12.56
CA ARG A 215 -6.48 12.47 13.23
C ARG A 215 -7.60 11.44 13.42
N LEU A 216 -7.92 10.66 12.39
CA LEU A 216 -8.92 9.59 12.46
C LEU A 216 -8.49 8.48 13.43
N LEU A 217 -7.23 8.04 13.38
CA LEU A 217 -6.70 7.03 14.29
C LEU A 217 -6.72 7.50 15.75
N ALA A 218 -6.28 8.73 16.04
CA ALA A 218 -6.35 9.31 17.37
C ALA A 218 -7.78 9.34 17.90
N ALA A 219 -8.74 9.82 17.09
CA ALA A 219 -10.15 9.84 17.45
C ALA A 219 -10.75 8.42 17.64
N MET A 220 -10.22 7.40 16.96
CA MET A 220 -10.62 6.01 17.19
C MET A 220 -10.02 5.45 18.49
N ILE A 221 -8.78 5.79 18.81
CA ILE A 221 -8.12 5.37 20.05
C ILE A 221 -8.82 6.00 21.27
N ASP A 222 -9.17 7.29 21.20
CA ASP A 222 -9.89 7.99 22.28
C ASP A 222 -11.26 7.38 22.60
N LYS A 223 -11.88 6.69 21.63
CA LYS A 223 -13.15 5.98 21.81
C LYS A 223 -12.99 4.60 22.45
N LEU A 224 -11.77 4.07 22.54
CA LEU A 224 -11.54 2.78 23.19
C LEU A 224 -11.73 2.90 24.70
N PRO A 225 -12.27 1.87 25.36
CA PRO A 225 -12.40 1.88 26.81
C PRO A 225 -11.01 1.85 27.47
N GLY A 226 -10.79 2.74 28.45
CA GLY A 226 -9.52 2.82 29.20
C GLY A 226 -9.22 1.60 30.08
N SER A 227 -10.20 0.72 30.30
CA SER A 227 -10.09 -0.51 31.10
C SER A 227 -9.79 -1.76 30.26
N GLY A 228 -9.31 -1.59 29.02
CA GLY A 228 -8.96 -2.71 28.15
C GLY A 228 -7.73 -3.50 28.63
N PRO A 229 -7.53 -4.73 28.12
CA PRO A 229 -6.36 -5.55 28.46
C PRO A 229 -5.04 -5.01 27.87
N PHE A 230 -5.10 -3.96 27.04
CA PHE A 230 -3.95 -3.35 26.38
C PHE A 230 -3.87 -1.85 26.72
N PRO A 231 -2.65 -1.29 26.86
CA PRO A 231 -2.47 0.15 27.04
C PRO A 231 -2.99 0.92 25.83
N GLN A 232 -3.55 2.11 26.07
CA GLN A 232 -3.89 3.04 25.00
C GLN A 232 -2.64 3.73 24.47
N ALA A 233 -2.57 3.90 23.15
CA ALA A 233 -1.47 4.58 22.50
C ALA A 233 -1.85 6.04 22.19
N ASP A 234 -0.86 6.92 22.18
CA ASP A 234 -0.99 8.26 21.59
C ASP A 234 -0.22 8.27 20.26
N ILE A 235 -0.79 8.92 19.24
CA ILE A 235 -0.22 9.01 17.91
C ILE A 235 -0.25 10.46 17.43
N ARG A 236 0.92 10.94 16.98
CA ARG A 236 1.11 12.30 16.49
C ARG A 236 2.03 12.30 15.27
N LEU A 237 1.86 13.29 14.41
CA LEU A 237 2.80 13.59 13.34
C LEU A 237 3.63 14.82 13.72
N ALA A 238 4.91 14.74 13.40
CA ALA A 238 5.85 15.85 13.53
C ALA A 238 6.46 16.09 12.15
N GLY A 239 6.22 17.28 11.62
CA GLY A 239 6.70 17.74 10.32
C GLY A 239 6.19 19.16 10.05
N GLU A 240 6.97 19.94 9.31
CA GLU A 240 6.65 21.34 9.01
C GLU A 240 5.38 21.44 8.16
N LEU A 241 5.32 20.70 7.05
CA LEU A 241 4.14 20.66 6.18
C LEU A 241 2.89 20.17 6.93
N GLU A 242 3.01 19.08 7.69
CA GLU A 242 1.89 18.54 8.48
C GLU A 242 1.37 19.55 9.52
N SER A 243 2.26 20.38 10.09
CA SER A 243 1.88 21.42 11.06
C SER A 243 1.25 22.63 10.38
N GLU A 244 1.76 23.04 9.21
CA GLU A 244 1.26 24.21 8.48
C GLU A 244 -0.12 23.98 7.87
N ILE A 245 -0.37 22.79 7.31
CA ILE A 245 -1.66 22.43 6.69
C ILE A 245 -2.80 22.43 7.72
N ALA A 246 -2.50 22.21 8.99
CA ALA A 246 -3.50 22.25 10.05
C ALA A 246 -4.10 23.65 10.27
N VAL A 247 -3.40 24.72 9.87
CA VAL A 247 -3.77 26.11 10.19
C VAL A 247 -3.79 27.04 8.98
N THR A 248 -3.33 26.58 7.81
CA THR A 248 -3.18 27.41 6.61
C THR A 248 -3.80 26.73 5.38
N PRO A 249 -4.41 27.48 4.43
CA PRO A 249 -4.90 26.90 3.18
C PRO A 249 -3.79 26.17 2.42
N ALA A 250 -4.12 25.01 1.83
CA ALA A 250 -3.15 24.15 1.13
C ALA A 250 -2.39 24.90 0.03
N VAL A 251 -3.08 25.75 -0.74
CA VAL A 251 -2.47 26.56 -1.82
C VAL A 251 -1.36 27.46 -1.30
N ASP A 252 -1.54 28.06 -0.12
CA ASP A 252 -0.52 28.93 0.47
C ASP A 252 0.66 28.11 1.02
N VAL A 253 0.41 26.90 1.53
CA VAL A 253 1.47 25.96 1.96
C VAL A 253 2.27 25.48 0.75
N GLU A 254 1.61 25.17 -0.37
CA GLU A 254 2.24 24.78 -1.63
C GLU A 254 3.18 25.87 -2.14
N GLU A 255 2.71 27.13 -2.20
CA GLU A 255 3.53 28.25 -2.66
C GLU A 255 4.73 28.50 -1.74
N ARG A 256 4.54 28.43 -0.41
CA ARG A 256 5.65 28.53 0.55
C ARG A 256 6.65 27.39 0.39
N PHE A 257 6.17 26.16 0.27
CA PHE A 257 7.05 24.99 0.14
C PHE A 257 7.83 25.05 -1.18
N ARG A 258 7.20 25.48 -2.26
CA ARG A 258 7.87 25.76 -3.53
C ARG A 258 8.95 26.83 -3.37
N ALA A 259 8.67 27.92 -2.67
CA ALA A 259 9.67 28.96 -2.40
C ALA A 259 10.85 28.46 -1.56
N ILE A 260 10.61 27.56 -0.59
CA ILE A 260 11.69 26.90 0.17
C ILE A 260 12.55 26.07 -0.78
N LEU A 261 11.93 25.24 -1.63
CA LEU A 261 12.64 24.41 -2.59
C LEU A 261 13.52 25.23 -3.54
N ALA A 262 13.02 26.36 -4.05
CA ALA A 262 13.77 27.22 -4.96
C ALA A 262 14.99 27.90 -4.30
N ASN A 263 14.94 28.16 -2.99
CA ASN A 263 15.97 28.89 -2.26
C ASN A 263 17.07 28.01 -1.65
N GLY A 264 16.87 26.69 -1.59
CA GLY A 264 17.84 25.72 -1.05
C GLY A 264 17.70 25.50 0.44
#